data_AF-A0A1Q8QC66-F1
#
_entry.id   AF-A0A1Q8QC66-F1
#
_cell.length_a   1.000
_cell.length_b   1.000
_cell.length_c   1.000
_cell.angle_alpha   90.00
_cell.angle_beta   90.00
_cell.angle_gamma   90.00
#
_symmetry.space_group_name_H-M   'P 1'
#
loop_
_entity.id
_entity.type
_entity.pdbx_description
1 polymer ?
#
loop_
_entity_poly.entity_id
_entity_poly.type
_entity_poly.pdbx_seq_one_letter_code
_entity_poly.pdbx_strand_id
1 'polypeptide(L)'
;MRKWAKGETAQVNTPAYVRDNIHVSLLAKIYAGFVAGPADTLRPSGYVETQGAFAERFAAAMRARLGLPCVLHLAEQTEFVEPKVRINTDVPDTCLLDWNEDRSWDEMAAYYRRVLTGDVSRGFQA
;
A
#
# COMPACT_ATOMS: atom_id res chain seq x y z
N MET A 1 7.41 8.24 3.41
CA MET A 1 8.49 8.63 2.47
C MET A 1 9.17 9.95 2.78
N ARG A 2 8.51 11.12 2.67
CA ARG A 2 9.18 12.43 2.90
C ARG A 2 9.90 12.54 4.25
N LYS A 3 9.30 12.01 5.33
CA LYS A 3 9.91 11.94 6.67
C LYS A 3 11.17 11.08 6.70
N TRP A 4 11.08 9.83 6.23
CA TRP A 4 12.22 8.91 6.16
C TRP A 4 13.39 9.43 5.33
N ALA A 5 13.12 10.13 4.22
CA ALA A 5 14.16 10.74 3.40
C ALA A 5 14.94 11.85 4.13
N LYS A 6 14.33 12.47 5.14
CA LYS A 6 14.98 13.44 6.03
C LYS A 6 15.61 12.78 7.27
N GLY A 7 15.57 11.45 7.37
CA GLY A 7 15.97 10.72 8.58
C GLY A 7 14.97 10.84 9.75
N GLU A 8 13.77 11.36 9.51
CA GLU A 8 12.74 11.55 10.54
C GLU A 8 11.85 10.30 10.67
N THR A 9 11.29 10.10 11.87
CA THR A 9 10.28 9.07 12.14
C THR A 9 8.93 9.43 11.50
N ALA A 10 8.30 8.47 10.83
CA ALA A 10 6.93 8.64 10.33
C ALA A 10 5.93 8.14 11.39
N GLN A 11 4.85 8.89 11.58
CA GLN A 11 3.85 8.58 12.60
C GLN A 11 2.58 8.01 11.97
N VAL A 12 2.01 6.98 12.61
CA VAL A 12 0.70 6.40 12.28
C VAL A 12 -0.25 6.76 13.41
N ASN A 13 -1.22 7.63 13.12
CA ASN A 13 -2.14 8.16 14.14
C ASN A 13 -3.32 7.23 14.45
N THR A 14 -3.65 6.34 13.52
CA THR A 14 -4.80 5.45 13.64
C THR A 14 -4.41 3.98 13.47
N PRO A 15 -3.42 3.47 14.24
CA PRO A 15 -2.87 2.14 14.03
C PRO A 15 -3.83 0.99 14.35
N ALA A 16 -4.89 1.23 15.14
CA ALA A 16 -5.78 0.19 15.63
C ALA A 16 -6.95 -0.15 14.69
N TYR A 17 -7.20 0.67 13.65
CA TYR A 17 -8.19 0.32 12.62
C TYR A 17 -7.71 -0.87 11.78
N VAL A 18 -8.62 -1.79 11.44
CA VAL A 18 -8.35 -2.92 10.53
C VAL A 18 -8.89 -2.59 9.14
N ARG A 19 -8.02 -2.61 8.15
CA ARG A 19 -8.33 -2.28 6.74
C ARG A 19 -7.72 -3.33 5.82
N ASP A 20 -8.26 -3.42 4.61
CA ASP A 20 -7.75 -4.20 3.52
C ASP A 20 -6.92 -3.32 2.57
N ASN A 21 -5.60 -3.35 2.73
CA ASN A 21 -4.70 -2.62 1.83
C ASN A 21 -4.41 -3.47 0.59
N ILE A 22 -4.41 -2.89 -0.60
CA ILE A 22 -4.12 -3.62 -1.83
C ILE A 22 -3.12 -2.84 -2.70
N HIS A 23 -2.19 -3.55 -3.33
CA HIS A 23 -1.31 -2.94 -4.33
C HIS A 23 -2.10 -2.44 -5.51
N VAL A 24 -1.81 -1.21 -5.95
CA VAL A 24 -2.49 -0.59 -7.10
C VAL A 24 -2.26 -1.41 -8.38
N SER A 25 -1.09 -2.02 -8.56
CA SER A 25 -0.80 -2.89 -9.71
C SER A 25 -1.67 -4.16 -9.74
N LEU A 26 -1.95 -4.74 -8.57
CA LEU A 26 -2.89 -5.86 -8.45
C LEU A 26 -4.32 -5.39 -8.72
N LEU A 27 -4.73 -4.29 -8.09
CA LEU A 27 -6.07 -3.72 -8.25
C LEU A 27 -6.37 -3.35 -9.72
N ALA A 28 -5.38 -2.84 -10.46
CA ALA A 28 -5.52 -2.55 -11.87
C ALA A 28 -5.79 -3.80 -12.72
N LYS A 29 -5.07 -4.91 -12.48
CA LYS A 29 -5.31 -6.20 -13.17
C LYS A 29 -6.70 -6.74 -12.86
N ILE A 30 -7.12 -6.66 -11.60
CA ILE A 30 -8.46 -7.06 -11.16
C ILE A 30 -9.53 -6.25 -11.91
N TYR A 31 -9.41 -4.93 -11.95
CA TYR A 31 -10.39 -4.08 -12.65
C TYR A 31 -10.40 -4.28 -14.16
N ALA A 32 -9.24 -4.53 -14.78
CA ALA A 32 -9.19 -4.86 -16.20
C ALA A 32 -9.99 -6.13 -16.52
N GLY A 33 -9.87 -7.16 -15.68
CA GLY A 33 -10.68 -8.37 -15.80
C GLY A 33 -12.17 -8.13 -15.51
N PHE A 34 -12.48 -7.32 -14.50
CA PHE A 34 -13.86 -6.99 -14.14
C PHE A 34 -14.62 -6.30 -15.28
N VAL A 35 -14.03 -5.26 -15.88
CA VAL A 35 -14.66 -4.47 -16.97
C VAL A 35 -14.87 -5.30 -18.23
N ALA A 36 -14.02 -6.31 -18.48
CA ALA A 36 -14.17 -7.22 -19.60
C ALA A 36 -15.13 -8.39 -19.32
N GLY A 37 -15.47 -8.61 -18.04
CA GLY A 37 -16.27 -9.74 -17.58
C GLY A 37 -17.76 -9.42 -17.45
N PRO A 38 -18.60 -10.45 -17.24
CA PRO A 38 -20.04 -10.28 -17.08
C PRO A 38 -20.45 -9.93 -15.63
N ALA A 39 -19.50 -9.70 -14.73
CA ALA A 39 -19.80 -9.47 -13.31
C ALA A 39 -20.31 -8.05 -13.07
N ASP A 40 -21.40 -7.92 -12.32
CA ASP A 40 -22.00 -6.61 -12.02
C ASP A 40 -21.38 -5.91 -10.80
N THR A 41 -20.74 -6.66 -9.90
CA THR A 41 -20.12 -6.11 -8.69
C THR A 41 -18.82 -6.82 -8.35
N LEU A 42 -17.87 -6.08 -7.77
CA LEU A 42 -16.62 -6.60 -7.27
C LEU A 42 -16.09 -5.71 -6.13
N ARG A 43 -15.60 -6.35 -5.07
CA ARG A 43 -15.06 -5.74 -3.84
C ARG A 43 -13.71 -6.38 -3.51
N PRO A 44 -12.63 -6.01 -4.23
CA PRO A 44 -11.32 -6.61 -4.03
C PRO A 44 -10.79 -6.35 -2.62
N SER A 45 -10.19 -7.38 -2.02
CA SER A 45 -9.56 -7.34 -0.70
C SER A 45 -8.10 -7.80 -0.78
N GLY A 46 -7.20 -7.11 -0.11
CA GLY A 46 -5.77 -7.43 -0.10
C GLY A 46 -5.27 -7.86 1.29
N TYR A 47 -4.27 -7.16 1.81
CA TYR A 47 -3.76 -7.35 3.18
C TYR A 47 -4.80 -6.87 4.19
N VAL A 48 -5.50 -7.82 4.82
CA VAL A 48 -6.42 -7.57 5.93
C VAL A 48 -5.63 -7.57 7.24
N GLU A 49 -5.27 -6.39 7.73
CA GLU A 49 -4.52 -6.25 8.98
C GLU A 49 -4.79 -4.88 9.63
N THR A 50 -4.25 -4.66 10.84
CA THR A 50 -4.31 -3.33 11.46
C THR A 50 -3.49 -2.34 10.62
N GLN A 51 -3.90 -1.07 10.60
CA GLN A 51 -3.15 -0.02 9.89
C GLN A 51 -1.71 0.09 10.42
N GLY A 52 -1.49 -0.17 11.72
CA GLY A 52 -0.16 -0.26 12.30
C GLY A 52 0.65 -1.44 11.73
N ALA A 53 0.05 -2.63 11.63
CA ALA A 53 0.71 -3.80 11.06
C ALA A 53 1.06 -3.60 9.58
N PHE A 54 0.14 -3.03 8.79
CA PHE A 54 0.43 -2.73 7.38
C PHE A 54 1.52 -1.66 7.23
N ALA A 55 1.54 -0.65 8.11
CA ALA A 55 2.62 0.33 8.12
C ALA A 55 3.98 -0.34 8.38
N GLU A 56 4.06 -1.25 9.36
CA GLU A 56 5.30 -2.00 9.63
C GLU A 56 5.72 -2.88 8.46
N ARG A 57 4.76 -3.58 7.82
CA ARG A 57 5.01 -4.34 6.58
C ARG A 57 5.59 -3.44 5.49
N PHE A 58 4.97 -2.29 5.26
CA PHE A 58 5.41 -1.32 4.28
C PHE A 58 6.81 -0.79 4.60
N ALA A 59 7.07 -0.46 5.87
CA ALA A 59 8.37 0.01 6.33
C ALA A 59 9.45 -1.06 6.14
N ALA A 60 9.17 -2.32 6.46
CA ALA A 60 10.08 -3.43 6.25
C ALA A 60 10.39 -3.64 4.75
N ALA A 61 9.36 -3.64 3.90
CA ALA A 61 9.52 -3.79 2.46
C ALA A 61 10.36 -2.65 1.86
N MET A 62 10.16 -1.42 2.31
CA MET A 62 10.88 -0.24 1.82
C MET A 62 12.29 -0.11 2.38
N ARG A 63 12.54 -0.54 3.63
CA ARG A 63 13.86 -0.44 4.28
C ARG A 63 14.96 -1.08 3.44
N ALA A 64 14.75 -2.34 3.05
CA ALA A 64 15.71 -3.07 2.22
C ALA A 64 15.88 -2.44 0.82
N ARG A 65 14.77 -1.95 0.22
CA ARG A 65 14.74 -1.48 -1.17
C ARG A 65 15.21 -0.05 -1.36
N LEU A 66 15.15 0.78 -0.32
CA LEU A 66 15.56 2.18 -0.35
C LEU A 66 16.86 2.45 0.41
N GLY A 67 17.32 1.52 1.24
CA GLY A 67 18.46 1.77 2.12
C GLY A 67 18.19 2.84 3.18
N LEU A 68 16.92 3.07 3.52
CA LEU A 68 16.51 4.01 4.56
C LEU A 68 16.04 3.26 5.82
N PRO A 69 16.25 3.79 7.03
CA PRO A 69 15.81 3.12 8.26
C PRO A 69 14.29 2.85 8.34
N CYS A 70 13.49 3.68 7.68
CA CYS A 70 12.02 3.57 7.65
C CYS A 70 11.38 3.43 9.04
N VAL A 71 11.82 4.27 10.00
CA VAL A 71 11.33 4.20 11.40
C VAL A 71 9.89 4.68 11.50
N LEU A 72 9.09 3.95 12.28
CA LEU A 72 7.70 4.26 12.58
C LEU A 72 7.49 4.58 14.05
N HIS A 73 6.50 5.43 14.31
CA HIS A 73 5.88 5.60 15.62
C HIS A 73 4.39 5.37 15.48
N LEU A 74 3.88 4.34 16.17
CA LEU A 74 2.46 4.05 16.25
C LEU A 74 1.89 4.81 17.45
N ALA A 75 0.99 5.76 17.21
CA ALA A 75 0.37 6.54 18.27
C ALA A 75 -0.62 5.68 19.07
N GLU A 76 -0.90 6.07 20.32
CA GLU A 76 -2.01 5.51 21.06
C GLU A 76 -3.34 5.99 20.46
N GLN A 77 -4.20 5.05 20.04
CA GLN A 77 -5.51 5.36 19.47
C GLN A 77 -6.60 5.04 20.49
N THR A 78 -7.19 6.10 21.07
CA THR A 78 -8.26 6.01 22.06
C THR A 78 -9.66 6.27 21.48
N GLU A 79 -9.74 7.02 20.36
CA GLU A 79 -10.99 7.38 19.72
C GLU A 79 -11.26 6.56 18.44
N PHE A 80 -12.53 6.17 18.26
CA PHE A 80 -13.01 5.38 17.13
C PHE A 80 -14.31 5.97 16.58
N VAL A 81 -14.17 6.88 15.62
CA VAL A 81 -15.30 7.57 14.95
C VAL A 81 -15.95 6.74 13.84
N GLU A 82 -15.32 5.66 13.42
CA GLU A 82 -15.82 4.72 12.43
C GLU A 82 -15.66 3.27 12.91
N PRO A 83 -16.31 2.28 12.27
CA PRO A 83 -16.14 0.89 12.64
C PRO A 83 -14.66 0.48 12.68
N LYS A 84 -14.29 -0.22 13.76
CA LYS A 84 -12.92 -0.69 13.98
C LYS A 84 -12.41 -1.52 12.80
N VAL A 85 -13.27 -2.36 12.23
CA VAL A 85 -12.97 -3.21 11.07
C VAL A 85 -13.82 -2.76 9.89
N ARG A 86 -13.15 -2.48 8.77
CA ARG A 86 -13.78 -2.20 7.47
C ARG A 86 -12.91 -2.85 6.40
N ILE A 87 -13.39 -3.95 5.83
CA ILE A 87 -12.67 -4.75 4.84
C ILE A 87 -13.63 -5.22 3.76
N ASN A 88 -13.13 -5.43 2.55
CA ASN A 88 -13.82 -6.19 1.53
C ASN A 88 -13.54 -7.70 1.66
N THR A 89 -14.21 -8.51 0.85
CA THR A 89 -14.21 -9.98 0.95
C THR A 89 -13.70 -10.70 -0.29
N ASP A 90 -13.55 -10.02 -1.43
CA ASP A 90 -13.20 -10.72 -2.67
C ASP A 90 -11.68 -10.82 -2.77
N VAL A 91 -11.15 -11.96 -2.33
CA VAL A 91 -9.71 -12.24 -2.34
C VAL A 91 -9.29 -12.59 -3.76
N PRO A 92 -8.38 -11.82 -4.39
CA PRO A 92 -7.95 -12.07 -5.75
C PRO A 92 -7.02 -13.28 -5.85
N ASP A 93 -7.16 -14.05 -6.92
CA ASP A 93 -6.17 -15.07 -7.30
C ASP A 93 -4.99 -14.39 -8.01
N THR A 94 -3.90 -14.17 -7.27
CA THR A 94 -2.71 -13.48 -7.77
C THR A 94 -1.96 -14.29 -8.83
N CYS A 95 -2.03 -15.62 -8.77
CA CYS A 95 -1.43 -16.50 -9.77
C CYS A 95 -2.17 -16.40 -11.09
N LEU A 96 -3.51 -16.46 -11.06
CA LEU A 96 -4.34 -16.32 -12.26
C LEU A 96 -4.15 -14.96 -12.93
N LEU A 97 -3.90 -13.91 -12.14
CA LEU A 97 -3.67 -12.56 -12.62
C LEU A 97 -2.23 -12.32 -13.09
N ASP A 98 -1.34 -13.32 -13.01
CA ASP A 98 0.10 -13.17 -13.28
C ASP A 98 0.66 -11.93 -12.55
N TRP A 99 0.36 -11.83 -11.25
CA TRP A 99 0.79 -10.73 -10.42
C TRP A 99 1.82 -11.20 -9.40
N ASN A 100 2.92 -10.45 -9.32
CA ASN A 100 4.02 -10.74 -8.40
C ASN A 100 4.14 -9.63 -7.36
N GLU A 101 4.03 -10.02 -6.09
CA GLU A 101 4.07 -9.11 -4.95
C GLU A 101 5.44 -8.43 -4.81
N ASP A 102 6.54 -9.19 -4.85
CA ASP A 102 7.88 -8.65 -4.68
C ASP A 102 8.23 -7.63 -5.76
N ARG A 103 7.88 -7.93 -7.01
CA ARG A 103 8.01 -6.99 -8.13
C ARG A 103 7.23 -5.71 -7.88
N SER A 104 6.02 -5.79 -7.34
CA SER A 104 5.22 -4.60 -7.04
C SER A 104 5.85 -3.73 -5.96
N TRP A 105 6.44 -4.35 -4.94
CA TRP A 105 7.25 -3.61 -3.96
C TRP A 105 8.50 -2.98 -4.57
N ASP A 106 9.18 -3.68 -5.49
CA ASP A 106 10.36 -3.16 -6.20
C ASP A 106 10.01 -1.95 -7.07
N GLU A 107 8.91 -2.02 -7.83
CA GLU A 107 8.41 -0.93 -8.66
C GLU A 107 8.03 0.29 -7.82
N MET A 108 7.36 0.08 -6.69
CA MET A 108 7.02 1.14 -5.75
C MET A 108 8.27 1.81 -5.17
N ALA A 109 9.27 1.02 -4.77
CA ALA A 109 10.54 1.55 -4.28
C ALA A 109 11.28 2.33 -5.37
N ALA A 110 11.31 1.81 -6.61
CA ALA A 110 11.92 2.48 -7.75
C ALA A 110 11.25 3.84 -8.04
N TYR A 111 9.91 3.91 -7.98
CA TYR A 111 9.18 5.17 -8.08
C TYR A 111 9.64 6.17 -7.00
N TYR A 112 9.68 5.75 -5.74
CA TYR A 112 10.09 6.65 -4.66
C TYR A 112 11.57 7.04 -4.72
N ARG A 113 12.48 6.20 -5.22
CA ARG A 113 13.87 6.62 -5.47
C ARG A 113 13.91 7.81 -6.42
N ARG A 114 13.19 7.75 -7.55
CA ARG A 114 13.12 8.86 -8.50
C ARG A 114 12.52 10.13 -7.89
N VAL A 115 11.44 9.98 -7.12
CA VAL A 115 10.81 11.11 -6.41
C VAL A 115 11.78 11.76 -5.43
N LEU A 116 12.62 10.98 -4.76
CA LEU A 116 13.57 11.46 -3.76
C LEU A 116 14.85 12.05 -4.37
N THR A 117 15.32 11.56 -5.52
CA THR A 117 16.47 12.12 -6.25
C THR A 117 16.11 13.34 -7.10
N GLY A 118 14.81 13.64 -7.25
CA GLY A 118 14.33 14.74 -8.09
C GLY A 118 14.20 14.38 -9.58
N ASP A 119 14.44 13.13 -9.96
CA ASP A 119 14.35 12.61 -11.33
C ASP A 119 12.92 12.34 -11.80
N VAL A 120 11.93 13.05 -11.25
CA VAL A 120 10.56 12.99 -11.75
C VAL A 120 10.37 14.17 -12.69
N SER A 121 10.72 13.96 -13.96
CA SER A 121 10.15 14.75 -15.05
C SER A 121 8.64 14.76 -14.85
N ARG A 122 8.04 15.95 -14.72
CA ARG A 122 6.60 16.16 -14.48
C ARG A 122 5.79 15.47 -15.57
N GLY A 123 5.39 14.22 -15.33
CA GLY A 123 4.65 13.39 -16.28
C GLY A 123 3.22 13.16 -15.81
N PHE A 124 2.41 14.22 -15.86
CA PHE A 124 0.96 14.13 -16.11
C PHE A 124 0.47 15.55 -16.43
N GLN A 125 0.58 15.95 -17.70
CA GLN A 125 -0.32 16.94 -18.26
C GLN A 125 -1.42 16.14 -18.95
N ALA A 126 -2.64 16.29 -18.44
CA ALA A 126 -3.86 15.84 -19.09
C ALA A 126 -4.13 16.65 -20.36
#